data_AF-A0A1J3K8N7-F1
#
_entry.id   AF-A0A1J3K8N7-F1
#
_cell.length_a   1.000
_cell.length_b   1.000
_cell.length_c   1.000
_cell.angle_alpha   90.00
_cell.angle_beta   90.00
_cell.angle_gamma   90.00
#
_symmetry.space_group_name_H-M   'P 1'
#
loop_
_entity.id
_entity.type
_entity.pdbx_description
1 polymer ?
#
loop_
_entity_poly.entity_id
_entity_poly.type
_entity_poly.pdbx_seq_one_letter_code
_entity_poly.pdbx_strand_id
1 'polypeptide(L)'
;SGNNCYMWDQSAKCLSVRDDVELWHKRLGHMNIRHLTDLVNKEIVRGVPKLKGCDKLVCGPCNQGKQIRVQHKKVSNVQFWI
;
A
#
# COMPACT_ATOMS: atom_id res chain seq x y z
N SER A 1 -26.20 -37.94 0.46
CA SER A 1 -25.08 -38.44 1.28
C SER A 1 -23.82 -38.34 0.43
N GLY A 2 -22.80 -37.59 0.85
CA GLY A 2 -21.62 -37.33 0.01
C GLY A 2 -20.80 -36.11 0.45
N ASN A 3 -20.47 -36.04 1.73
CA ASN A 3 -19.56 -35.09 2.34
C ASN A 3 -18.12 -35.51 2.03
N ASN A 4 -17.59 -35.06 0.89
CA ASN A 4 -16.17 -35.22 0.55
C ASN A 4 -15.35 -34.13 1.25
N CYS A 5 -15.29 -34.22 2.58
CA CYS A 5 -14.33 -33.52 3.41
C CYS A 5 -13.16 -34.48 3.65
N TYR A 6 -12.29 -34.64 2.65
CA TYR A 6 -11.07 -35.42 2.81
C TYR A 6 -9.91 -34.45 2.95
N MET A 7 -9.42 -34.37 4.19
CA MET A 7 -8.09 -33.93 4.59
C MET A 7 -7.86 -32.41 4.71
N TRP A 8 -8.68 -31.73 5.52
CA TRP A 8 -8.14 -30.62 6.30
C TRP A 8 -7.68 -31.16 7.64
N ASP A 9 -6.36 -31.21 7.83
CA ASP A 9 -5.78 -31.39 9.15
C ASP A 9 -6.29 -30.27 10.05
N GLN A 10 -6.84 -30.64 11.20
CA GLN A 10 -7.51 -29.75 12.16
C GLN A 10 -6.55 -28.69 12.75
N SER A 11 -5.24 -28.81 12.43
CA SER A 11 -4.17 -27.88 12.77
C SER A 11 -3.94 -26.77 11.74
N ALA A 12 -4.60 -26.79 10.58
CA ALA A 12 -4.50 -25.74 9.57
C ALA A 12 -5.16 -24.44 10.07
N LYS A 13 -4.47 -23.74 10.96
CA LYS A 13 -4.83 -22.41 11.40
C LYS A 13 -4.71 -21.49 10.20
N CYS A 14 -5.84 -21.18 9.56
CA CYS A 14 -5.90 -20.16 8.52
C CYS A 14 -5.21 -18.90 9.06
N LEU A 15 -4.22 -18.38 8.31
CA LEU A 15 -3.54 -17.15 8.68
C LEU A 15 -4.60 -16.06 8.87
N SER A 16 -4.78 -15.60 10.11
CA SER A 16 -5.71 -14.53 10.42
C SER A 16 -5.42 -13.34 9.54
N VAL A 17 -6.48 -12.72 9.04
CA VAL A 17 -6.41 -11.47 8.29
C VAL A 17 -5.73 -10.43 9.19
N ARG A 18 -4.53 -9.98 8.79
CA ARG A 18 -3.77 -8.95 9.51
C ARG A 18 -4.35 -7.58 9.18
N ASP A 19 -4.58 -6.76 10.19
CA ASP A 19 -5.01 -5.35 10.12
C ASP A 19 -3.86 -4.37 9.82
N ASP A 20 -2.88 -4.86 9.08
CA ASP A 20 -1.65 -4.14 8.76
C ASP A 20 -1.81 -3.31 7.47
N VAL A 21 -1.78 -2.00 7.64
CA VAL A 21 -1.86 -1.00 6.55
C VAL A 21 -0.80 -1.23 5.50
N GLU A 22 0.44 -1.53 5.89
CA GLU A 22 1.56 -1.68 4.96
C GLU A 22 1.37 -2.93 4.10
N LEU A 23 0.88 -4.02 4.70
CA LEU A 23 0.54 -5.24 3.98
C LEU A 23 -0.54 -5.00 2.93
N TRP A 24 -1.64 -4.34 3.31
CA TRP A 24 -2.75 -4.08 2.39
C TRP A 24 -2.39 -3.05 1.31
N HIS A 25 -1.59 -2.05 1.66
CA HIS A 25 -0.98 -1.13 0.70
C HIS A 25 -0.20 -1.88 -0.39
N LYS A 26 0.65 -2.85 -0.02
CA LYS A 26 1.41 -3.67 -0.97
C LYS A 26 0.52 -4.60 -1.78
N ARG A 27 -0.43 -5.31 -1.14
CA ARG A 27 -1.37 -6.23 -1.80
C ARG A 27 -2.23 -5.56 -2.88
N LEU A 28 -2.60 -4.30 -2.67
CA LEU A 28 -3.40 -3.51 -3.60
C LEU A 28 -2.55 -2.70 -4.60
N GLY A 29 -1.32 -3.16 -4.88
CA GLY A 29 -0.46 -2.56 -5.90
C GLY A 29 0.03 -1.18 -5.51
N HIS A 30 0.44 -0.99 -4.25
CA HIS A 30 0.97 0.27 -3.74
C HIS A 30 -0.04 1.44 -3.82
N MET A 31 -1.33 1.15 -3.66
CA MET A 31 -2.40 2.15 -3.60
C MET A 31 -2.09 3.22 -2.54
N ASN A 32 -2.44 4.47 -2.82
CA ASN A 32 -2.27 5.56 -1.86
C ASN A 32 -2.91 5.19 -0.50
N ILE A 33 -2.12 5.25 0.57
CA ILE A 33 -2.53 4.83 1.92
C ILE A 33 -3.76 5.60 2.41
N ARG A 34 -3.84 6.91 2.14
CA ARG A 34 -5.00 7.72 2.53
C ARG A 34 -6.28 7.24 1.82
N HIS A 35 -6.18 6.97 0.52
CA HIS A 35 -7.30 6.43 -0.24
C HIS A 35 -7.67 5.02 0.20
N LEU A 36 -6.70 4.17 0.53
CA LEU A 36 -6.95 2.85 1.10
C LEU A 36 -7.76 2.97 2.40
N THR A 37 -7.35 3.83 3.32
CA THR A 37 -8.06 4.09 4.58
C THR A 37 -9.49 4.56 4.33
N ASP A 38 -9.67 5.51 3.41
CA ASP A 38 -11.00 6.02 3.05
C ASP A 38 -11.90 4.93 2.47
N LEU A 39 -11.37 4.09 1.57
CA LEU A 39 -12.11 3.00 0.94
C LEU A 39 -12.55 1.94 1.96
N VAL A 40 -11.67 1.59 2.91
CA VAL A 40 -11.98 0.65 3.98
C VAL A 40 -13.01 1.24 4.96
N ASN A 41 -12.83 2.50 5.36
CA ASN A 41 -13.75 3.17 6.29
C ASN A 41 -15.13 3.41 5.71
N LYS A 42 -15.23 3.59 4.38
CA LYS A 42 -16.51 3.70 3.65
C LYS A 42 -17.08 2.33 3.26
N GLU A 43 -16.45 1.23 3.68
CA GLU A 43 -16.89 -0.15 3.39
C GLU A 43 -17.05 -0.45 1.88
N ILE A 44 -16.29 0.25 1.04
CA ILE A 44 -16.35 0.11 -0.43
C ILE A 44 -15.65 -1.19 -0.87
N VAL A 45 -14.64 -1.64 -0.13
CA VAL A 45 -13.85 -2.84 -0.45
C VAL A 45 -14.19 -3.95 0.54
N ARG A 46 -14.51 -5.14 0.03
CA ARG A 46 -14.84 -6.33 0.85
C ARG A 46 -13.57 -7.12 1.18
N GLY A 47 -13.55 -7.76 2.35
CA GLY A 47 -12.48 -8.68 2.76
C GLY A 47 -11.20 -8.01 3.27
N VAL A 48 -11.18 -6.67 3.37
CA VAL A 48 -10.11 -5.91 4.02
C VAL A 48 -10.54 -5.61 5.46
N PRO A 49 -9.71 -5.89 6.48
CA PRO A 49 -10.03 -5.57 7.87
C PRO A 49 -10.00 -4.05 8.09
N LYS A 50 -10.60 -3.58 9.18
CA LYS A 50 -10.49 -2.17 9.58
C LYS A 50 -9.03 -1.85 9.87
N LEU A 51 -8.50 -0.86 9.16
CA LEU A 51 -7.11 -0.45 9.24
C LEU A 51 -6.94 0.66 10.28
N LYS A 52 -5.89 0.59 11.11
CA LYS A 52 -5.54 1.61 12.12
C LYS A 52 -4.13 2.17 11.87
N GLY A 53 -3.86 3.40 12.32
CA GLY A 53 -2.51 3.96 12.29
C GLY A 53 -2.01 4.42 10.90
N CYS A 54 -2.91 4.84 10.01
CA CYS A 54 -2.57 5.19 8.63
C CYS A 54 -1.94 6.59 8.47
N ASP A 55 -2.20 7.51 9.40
CA ASP A 55 -2.04 8.96 9.19
C ASP A 55 -0.60 9.44 8.94
N LYS A 56 0.40 8.62 9.31
CA LYS A 56 1.83 8.97 9.22
C LYS A 56 2.63 8.02 8.32
N LEU A 57 1.99 7.03 7.69
CA LEU A 57 2.71 6.04 6.90
C LEU A 57 3.08 6.65 5.53
N VAL A 58 4.38 6.71 5.25
CA VAL A 58 4.91 7.15 3.95
C VAL A 58 5.70 6.00 3.35
N CYS A 59 5.24 5.50 2.19
CA CYS A 59 5.97 4.50 1.45
C CYS A 59 7.09 5.16 0.61
N GLY A 60 8.35 4.90 0.96
CA GLY A 60 9.53 5.45 0.27
C GLY A 60 9.52 5.19 -1.25
N PRO A 61 9.37 3.92 -1.70
CA PRO A 61 9.28 3.60 -3.13
C PRO A 61 8.16 4.33 -3.87
N CYS A 62 6.97 4.45 -3.25
CA CYS A 62 5.86 5.20 -3.83
C CYS A 62 6.19 6.68 -3.96
N ASN A 63 6.83 7.26 -2.94
CA ASN A 63 7.18 8.68 -2.95
C ASN A 63 8.20 8.96 -4.06
N GLN A 64 9.21 8.10 -4.21
CA GLN A 64 10.18 8.18 -5.31
C GLN A 64 9.50 8.02 -6.68
N GLY A 65 8.61 7.04 -6.84
CA GLY A 65 7.89 6.83 -8.10
C GLY A 65 6.93 7.96 -8.49
N LYS A 66 6.48 8.76 -7.52
CA LYS A 66 5.65 9.95 -7.75
C LYS A 66 6.46 11.21 -8.08
N GLN A 67 7.79 11.19 -7.93
CA GLN A 67 8.61 12.35 -8.26
C GLN A 67 8.59 12.59 -9.77
N ILE A 68 8.29 13.83 -10.16
CA ILE A 68 8.37 14.29 -11.54
C ILE A 68 9.69 15.03 -11.76
N ARG A 69 10.23 14.97 -12.98
CA ARG A 69 11.38 15.80 -13.35
C ARG A 69 10.96 17.26 -13.36
N VAL A 70 11.67 18.09 -12.59
CA VAL A 70 11.53 19.54 -12.64
C VAL A 70 12.67 20.13 -13.47
N GLN A 71 12.39 21.21 -14.20
CA GLN A 71 13.45 21.92 -14.91
C GLN A 71 14.39 22.59 -13.91
N HIS A 72 15.70 22.52 -14.20
CA HIS A 72 16.67 23.30 -13.45
C HIS A 72 16.42 24.79 -13.69
N LYS A 73 16.58 25.60 -12.63
CA LYS A 73 16.55 27.05 -12.78
C LYS A 73 17.70 27.47 -13.70
N LYS A 74 17.40 28.37 -14.65
CA LYS A 74 18.44 28.97 -15.49
C LYS A 74 19.42 29.71 -14.58
N VAL A 75 20.69 29.32 -14.64
CA VAL A 75 21.77 30.08 -14.01
C VAL A 75 22.14 31.19 -14.99
N SER A 76 21.92 32.45 -14.61
CA SER A 76 22.14 33.61 -15.49
C SER A 76 23.62 34.01 -15.63
N ASN A 77 24.53 33.42 -14.85
CA ASN A 77 25.97 33.70 -14.93
C ASN A 77 26.77 32.41 -14.79
N VAL A 78 26.91 31.67 -15.89
CA VAL A 78 27.97 30.67 -16.01
C VAL A 78 29.13 31.34 -16.74
N GLN A 79 29.96 32.07 -16.00
CA GLN A 79 31.25 32.52 -16.51
C GLN A 79 32.19 31.31 -16.54
N PHE A 80 32.26 30.66 -17.70
CA PHE A 80 33.39 29.82 -18.02
C PHE A 80 34.58 30.76 -18.26
N TRP A 81 35.46 30.86 -17.27
CA TRP A 81 36.80 31.37 -17.46
C TRP A 81 37.56 30.32 -18.28
N ILE A 82 37.53 30.47 -19.60
CA ILE A 82 38.54 29.90 -20.50
C ILE A 82 39.67 30.92 -20.56
#